data_AF-A0A512L6W0-F1
#
_entry.id   AF-A0A512L6W0-F1
#
_cell.length_a   1.000
_cell.length_b   1.000
_cell.length_c   1.000
_cell.angle_alpha   90.00
_cell.angle_beta   90.00
_cell.angle_gamma   90.00
#
_symmetry.space_group_name_H-M   'P 1'
#
loop_
_entity.id
_entity.type
_entity.pdbx_description
1 polymer ?
#
loop_
_entity_poly.entity_id
_entity_poly.type
_entity_poly.pdbx_seq_one_letter_code
_entity_poly.pdbx_strand_id
1 'polypeptide(L)'
;MEAITMLRSGNSLRFTAKKVEEHQGFGVDLGGVKSPDDFVNALVPWIEALGEVRPDLLDKLAQDLAKAKGAKLPPRLSVVPSSDYPEKS
;
A
#
# COMPACT_ATOMS: atom_id res chain seq x y z
N MET A 1 9.32 -10.14 22.19
CA MET A 1 8.04 -10.87 22.05
C MET A 1 7.43 -10.41 20.74
N GLU A 2 7.37 -11.25 19.72
CA GLU A 2 6.61 -10.91 18.53
C GLU A 2 5.13 -10.88 18.90
N ALA A 3 4.55 -9.69 18.96
CA ALA A 3 3.11 -9.57 19.06
C ALA A 3 2.54 -10.16 17.77
N ILE A 4 1.77 -11.24 17.88
CA ILE A 4 1.04 -11.80 16.75
C ILE A 4 0.04 -10.72 16.31
N THR A 5 0.43 -9.96 15.30
CA THR A 5 -0.24 -8.76 14.81
C THR A 5 -1.41 -9.09 13.88
N MET A 6 -1.38 -10.28 13.29
CA MET A 6 -2.39 -10.82 12.40
C MET A 6 -2.33 -12.35 12.49
N LEU A 7 -3.47 -12.97 12.75
CA LEU A 7 -3.64 -14.42 12.69
C LEU A 7 -4.19 -14.80 11.33
N ARG A 8 -3.57 -15.78 10.68
CA ARG A 8 -4.05 -16.37 9.43
C ARG A 8 -4.31 -17.86 9.63
N SER A 9 -5.51 -18.30 9.30
CA SER A 9 -5.88 -19.72 9.25
C SER A 9 -6.59 -20.01 7.94
N GLY A 10 -5.90 -20.67 7.01
CA GLY A 10 -6.37 -20.82 5.63
C GLY A 10 -6.63 -19.45 4.97
N ASN A 11 -7.89 -19.24 4.57
CA ASN A 11 -8.36 -17.97 4.00
C ASN A 11 -8.95 -17.01 5.04
N SER A 12 -8.88 -17.36 6.33
CA SER A 12 -9.38 -16.49 7.39
C SER A 12 -8.26 -15.61 7.95
N LEU A 13 -8.56 -14.33 8.10
CA LEU A 13 -7.73 -13.32 8.77
C LEU A 13 -8.41 -12.86 10.06
N ARG A 14 -7.61 -12.65 11.10
CA ARG A 14 -8.02 -11.96 12.32
C ARG A 14 -6.94 -10.99 12.77
N PHE A 15 -7.35 -9.77 13.05
CA PHE A 15 -6.50 -8.72 13.61
C PHE A 15 -6.73 -8.62 15.12
N THR A 16 -5.71 -8.19 15.84
CA THR A 16 -5.87 -7.80 17.25
C THR A 16 -6.59 -6.46 17.33
N ALA A 17 -7.33 -6.19 18.42
CA ALA A 17 -8.02 -4.92 18.61
C ALA A 17 -7.09 -3.71 18.46
N LYS A 18 -5.89 -3.80 19.05
CA LYS A 18 -4.83 -2.79 18.91
C LYS A 18 -4.50 -2.51 17.43
N LYS A 19 -4.41 -3.55 16.61
CA LYS A 19 -4.08 -3.39 15.19
C LYS A 19 -5.22 -2.71 14.42
N VAL A 20 -6.46 -3.04 14.74
CA VAL A 20 -7.64 -2.38 14.17
C VAL A 20 -7.61 -0.88 14.51
N GLU A 21 -7.38 -0.51 15.77
CA GLU A 21 -7.29 0.89 16.21
C GLU A 21 -6.14 1.64 15.52
N GLU A 22 -4.95 1.02 15.41
CA GLU A 22 -3.81 1.60 14.69
C GLU A 22 -4.16 1.91 13.22
N HIS A 23 -4.88 1.01 12.54
CA HIS A 23 -5.20 1.15 11.11
C HIS A 23 -6.33 2.13 10.87
N GLN A 24 -7.28 2.19 11.79
CA GLN A 24 -8.33 3.20 11.78
C GLN A 24 -7.75 4.62 11.86
N GLY A 25 -6.65 4.81 12.58
CA GLY A 25 -5.91 6.09 12.61
C GLY A 25 -5.36 6.52 11.23
N PHE A 26 -5.15 5.57 10.33
CA PHE A 26 -4.74 5.82 8.94
C PHE A 26 -5.92 5.83 7.96
N GLY A 27 -7.16 5.68 8.45
CA GLY A 27 -8.37 5.61 7.62
C GLY A 27 -8.64 4.24 7.01
N VAL A 28 -7.99 3.17 7.49
CA VAL A 28 -8.20 1.79 7.03
C VAL A 28 -9.05 1.04 8.05
N ASP A 29 -10.26 0.64 7.67
CA ASP A 29 -11.16 -0.12 8.55
C ASP A 29 -10.89 -1.63 8.46
N LEU A 30 -10.29 -2.18 9.51
CA LEU A 30 -10.03 -3.61 9.65
C LEU A 30 -11.09 -4.36 10.47
N GLY A 31 -12.09 -3.66 11.04
CA GLY A 31 -13.08 -4.27 11.94
C GLY A 31 -13.95 -5.34 11.27
N GLY A 32 -14.18 -5.19 9.96
CA GLY A 32 -14.94 -6.14 9.13
C GLY A 32 -14.10 -7.20 8.42
N VAL A 33 -12.77 -7.11 8.47
CA VAL A 33 -11.89 -7.93 7.63
C VAL A 33 -11.75 -9.34 8.16
N LYS A 34 -12.23 -10.32 7.40
CA LYS A 34 -12.18 -11.75 7.76
C LYS A 34 -11.40 -12.59 6.76
N SER A 35 -11.04 -12.04 5.60
CA SER A 35 -10.31 -12.71 4.53
C SER A 35 -9.30 -11.77 3.85
N PRO A 36 -8.32 -12.30 3.10
CA PRO A 36 -7.44 -11.50 2.27
C PRO A 36 -8.18 -10.59 1.27
N ASP A 37 -9.30 -11.05 0.71
CA ASP A 37 -10.10 -10.25 -0.21
C ASP A 37 -10.76 -9.07 0.50
N ASP A 38 -11.30 -9.28 1.70
CA ASP A 38 -11.83 -8.19 2.54
C ASP A 38 -10.74 -7.17 2.87
N PHE A 39 -9.52 -7.64 3.11
CA PHE A 39 -8.39 -6.77 3.41
C PHE A 39 -8.02 -5.90 2.21
N VAL A 40 -7.98 -6.48 1.00
CA VAL A 40 -7.76 -5.72 -0.23
C VAL A 40 -8.86 -4.67 -0.41
N ASN A 41 -10.13 -5.06 -0.22
CA ASN A 41 -11.27 -4.14 -0.34
C ASN A 41 -11.19 -2.99 0.68
N ALA A 42 -10.77 -3.26 1.91
CA ALA A 42 -10.58 -2.24 2.94
C ALA A 42 -9.46 -1.23 2.60
N LEU A 43 -8.49 -1.61 1.78
CA LEU A 43 -7.40 -0.73 1.33
C LEU A 43 -7.76 0.13 0.12
N VAL A 44 -8.74 -0.27 -0.70
CA VAL A 44 -9.09 0.45 -1.95
C VAL A 44 -9.38 1.93 -1.69
N PRO A 45 -10.26 2.33 -0.75
CA PRO A 45 -10.57 3.74 -0.52
C PRO A 45 -9.34 4.56 -0.10
N TRP A 46 -8.42 3.94 0.64
CA TRP A 46 -7.19 4.58 1.07
C TRP A 46 -6.21 4.80 -0.09
N ILE A 47 -6.09 3.81 -0.99
CA ILE A 47 -5.25 3.92 -2.20
C ILE A 47 -5.83 4.96 -3.16
N GLU A 48 -7.15 5.01 -3.32
CA GLU A 48 -7.83 6.04 -4.12
C GLU A 48 -7.55 7.43 -3.54
N ALA A 49 -7.74 7.62 -2.24
CA ALA A 49 -7.43 8.89 -1.58
C ALA A 49 -5.94 9.29 -1.73
N LEU A 50 -5.02 8.33 -1.63
CA LEU A 50 -3.59 8.57 -1.87
C LEU A 50 -3.33 9.02 -3.31
N GLY A 51 -3.99 8.40 -4.29
CA GLY A 51 -3.88 8.77 -5.71
C GLY A 51 -4.36 10.19 -5.99
N GLU A 52 -5.41 10.64 -5.32
CA GLU A 52 -5.94 12.00 -5.46
C GLU A 52 -5.06 13.05 -4.77
N VAL A 53 -4.58 12.78 -3.55
CA VAL A 53 -3.85 13.77 -2.74
C VAL A 53 -2.36 13.79 -3.05
N ARG A 54 -1.75 12.63 -3.32
CA ARG A 54 -0.31 12.42 -3.52
C ARG A 54 -0.04 11.39 -4.62
N PRO A 55 -0.41 11.67 -5.89
CA PRO A 55 -0.17 10.76 -7.01
C PRO A 55 1.32 10.40 -7.17
N ASP A 56 2.23 11.33 -6.83
CA ASP A 56 3.68 11.13 -6.85
C ASP A 56 4.15 9.98 -5.94
N LEU A 57 3.53 9.83 -4.77
CA LEU A 57 3.85 8.75 -3.83
C LEU A 57 3.31 7.41 -4.32
N LEU A 58 2.13 7.41 -4.94
CA LEU A 58 1.54 6.20 -5.53
C LEU A 58 2.41 5.67 -6.68
N ASP A 59 2.94 6.56 -7.52
CA ASP A 59 3.85 6.23 -8.61
C ASP A 59 5.16 5.62 -8.10
N LYS A 60 5.75 6.21 -7.06
CA LYS A 60 6.96 5.67 -6.41
C LYS A 60 6.70 4.29 -5.80
N LEU A 61 5.55 4.11 -5.14
CA LEU A 61 5.15 2.81 -4.59
C LEU A 61 5.02 1.76 -5.70
N ALA A 62 4.42 2.11 -6.84
CA ALA A 62 4.30 1.23 -8.00
C ALA A 62 5.67 0.85 -8.58
N GLN A 63 6.61 1.80 -8.67
CA GLN A 63 8.00 1.55 -9.08
C GLN A 63 8.72 0.56 -8.16
N ASP A 64 8.62 0.75 -6.84
CA ASP A 64 9.30 -0.13 -5.89
C ASP A 64 8.65 -1.52 -5.85
N LEU A 65 7.33 -1.61 -5.98
CA LEU A 65 6.62 -2.89 -6.12
C LEU A 65 7.02 -3.64 -7.40
N ALA A 66 7.15 -2.93 -8.52
CA ALA A 66 7.57 -3.52 -9.79
C ALA A 66 8.98 -4.10 -9.69
N LYS A 67 9.92 -3.37 -9.06
CA LYS A 67 11.28 -3.87 -8.77
C LYS A 67 11.25 -5.11 -7.88
N ALA A 68 10.49 -5.08 -6.80
CA ALA A 68 10.40 -6.19 -5.84
C ALA A 68 9.79 -7.46 -6.45
N LYS A 69 8.82 -7.31 -7.37
CA LYS A 69 8.10 -8.43 -7.99
C LYS A 69 8.63 -8.82 -9.37
N GLY A 70 9.62 -8.11 -9.91
CA GLY A 70 10.07 -8.28 -11.30
C GLY A 70 8.96 -7.99 -12.33
N ALA A 71 7.98 -7.15 -11.97
CA ALA A 71 6.85 -6.81 -12.82
C ALA A 71 7.18 -5.63 -13.75
N LYS A 72 6.54 -5.58 -14.91
CA LYS A 72 6.68 -4.45 -15.83
C LYS A 72 5.88 -3.26 -15.33
N LEU A 73 6.51 -2.08 -15.31
CA LEU A 73 5.83 -0.85 -14.96
C LEU A 73 4.81 -0.43 -16.03
N PRO A 74 3.74 0.27 -15.64
CA PRO A 74 2.86 0.92 -16.60
C PRO A 74 3.66 1.87 -17.50
N PRO A 75 3.30 2.02 -18.80
CA PRO A 75 4.02 2.88 -19.72
C PRO A 75 4.21 4.33 -19.21
N ARG A 76 3.19 4.87 -18.54
CA ARG A 76 3.23 6.22 -17.94
C ARG A 76 4.33 6.41 -16.89
N LEU A 77 4.76 5.33 -16.22
CA LEU A 77 5.82 5.33 -15.21
C LEU A 77 7.17 4.85 -15.72
N SER A 78 7.22 4.40 -16.97
CA SER A 78 8.46 3.99 -17.65
C SER A 78 9.17 5.14 -18.37
N VAL A 79 8.50 6.30 -18.50
CA VAL A 79 9.10 7.51 -19.05
C VAL A 79 9.89 8.19 -17.93
N VAL A 80 11.21 8.12 -18.00
CA VAL A 80 12.10 8.92 -17.15
C VAL A 80 11.91 10.38 -17.58
N PRO A 81 11.42 11.31 -16.74
CA PRO A 81 11.66 12.72 -17.01
C PRO A 81 13.17 12.88 -16.94
N SER A 82 13.79 13.27 -18.05
CA SER A 82 15.19 13.65 -18.07
C SER A 82 15.44 14.57 -16.89
N SER A 83 16.32 14.14 -16.00
CA SER A 83 16.70 14.82 -14.78
C SER A 83 17.36 16.16 -15.13
N ASP A 84 16.59 17.25 -15.19
CA ASP A 84 17.09 18.61 -15.08
C ASP A 84 17.46 18.90 -13.61
N TYR A 85 18.52 18.26 -13.13
CA TYR A 85 19.25 18.75 -11.96
C TYR A 85 20.52 19.40 -12.48
N PRO A 86 20.75 20.71 -12.24
CA PRO A 86 22.00 21.34 -12.66
C PRO A 86 23.13 20.75 -11.80
N GLU A 87 24.19 20.30 -12.47
CA GLU A 87 25.46 19.98 -11.86
C GLU A 87 25.94 21.23 -11.10
N LYS A 88 26.04 21.12 -9.78
CA LYS A 88 26.66 22.17 -8.95
C LYS A 88 28.13 22.27 -9.34
N SER A 89 28.51 23.37 -10.00
CA SER A 89 29.90 23.81 -10.17
C SER A 89 30.47 24.37 -8.86
#